data_AF-A0AAV8WM02-F1
#
_entry.id   AF-A0AAV8WM02-F1
#
_cell.length_a   1.000
_cell.length_b   1.000
_cell.length_c   1.000
_cell.angle_alpha   90.00
_cell.angle_beta   90.00
_cell.angle_gamma   90.00
#
_symmetry.space_group_name_H-M   'P 1'
#
loop_
_entity.id
_entity.type
_entity.pdbx_description
1 polymer ?
#
loop_
_entity_poly.entity_id
_entity_poly.type
_entity_poly.pdbx_seq_one_letter_code
_entity_poly.pdbx_strand_id
1 'polypeptide(L)'
;MMYNSTKCRVDVVDELCVTYNIARSTRTWAMVIFHSVLNIAAINALVIYLFIANNSSSNIRRSQFLEELTLSLLDDYLQRRSTNQHLPRLIKVGIKKLLNLPNEDAPK
;
A
#
# COMPACT_ATOMS: atom_id res chain seq x y z
N MET A 1 30.96 19.87 -13.44
CA MET A 1 30.49 19.29 -12.17
C MET A 1 28.97 19.01 -12.27
N MET A 2 28.56 18.01 -13.06
CA MET A 2 27.13 17.71 -13.33
C MET A 2 26.83 16.20 -13.33
N TYR A 3 27.87 15.37 -13.54
CA TYR A 3 27.77 13.92 -13.46
C TYR A 3 27.46 13.40 -12.05
N ASN A 4 28.15 13.94 -11.03
CA ASN A 4 27.95 13.49 -9.65
C ASN A 4 26.57 13.83 -9.08
N SER A 5 25.89 14.86 -9.59
CA SER A 5 24.55 15.23 -9.14
C SER A 5 23.44 14.37 -9.77
N THR A 6 23.69 13.75 -10.94
CA THR A 6 22.68 12.94 -11.65
C THR A 6 22.90 11.44 -11.56
N LYS A 7 24.13 10.98 -11.30
CA LYS A 7 24.47 9.55 -11.27
C LYS A 7 23.74 8.76 -10.17
N CYS A 8 23.45 9.37 -9.03
CA CYS A 8 22.86 8.69 -7.87
C CYS A 8 21.34 8.47 -7.97
N ARG A 9 20.67 8.94 -9.02
CA ARG A 9 19.19 8.88 -9.09
C ARG A 9 18.66 7.44 -9.14
N VAL A 10 19.37 6.54 -9.81
CA VAL A 10 18.99 5.11 -9.85
C VAL A 10 19.22 4.47 -8.49
N ASP A 11 20.38 4.73 -7.87
CA ASP A 11 20.72 4.22 -6.53
C ASP A 11 19.66 4.61 -5.49
N VAL A 12 19.13 5.84 -5.57
CA VAL A 12 18.04 6.30 -4.68
C VAL A 12 16.75 5.51 -4.90
N VAL A 13 16.38 5.20 -6.14
CA VAL A 13 15.19 4.39 -6.42
C VAL A 13 15.38 2.95 -5.92
N ASP A 14 16.59 2.40 -6.07
CA ASP A 14 16.93 1.07 -5.58
C ASP A 14 16.87 1.03 -4.04
N GLU A 15 17.40 2.03 -3.35
CA GLU A 15 17.31 2.17 -1.89
C GLU A 15 15.84 2.25 -1.42
N LEU A 16 15.01 3.03 -2.11
CA LEU A 16 13.58 3.14 -1.81
C LEU A 16 12.83 1.83 -2.05
N CYS A 17 13.19 1.07 -3.08
CA CYS A 17 12.65 -0.26 -3.35
C CYS A 17 13.02 -1.25 -2.24
N VAL A 18 14.24 -1.19 -1.72
CA VAL A 18 14.71 -2.09 -0.65
C VAL A 18 14.06 -1.76 0.70
N THR A 19 13.90 -0.48 1.03
CA THR A 19 13.40 -0.03 2.34
C THR A 19 11.95 -0.46 2.63
N TYR A 20 11.08 -0.49 1.60
CA TYR A 20 9.68 -0.91 1.70
C TYR A 20 9.38 -2.06 0.74
N ASN A 21 10.29 -3.03 0.66
CA ASN A 21 10.19 -4.15 -0.27
C ASN A 21 9.06 -5.11 0.12
N ILE A 22 8.16 -5.41 -0.83
CA ILE A 22 7.09 -6.41 -0.64
C ILE A 22 7.48 -7.82 -1.08
N ALA A 23 8.66 -8.01 -1.67
CA ALA A 23 9.05 -9.29 -2.24
C ALA A 23 9.12 -10.38 -1.18
N ARG A 24 8.53 -11.54 -1.50
CA ARG A 24 8.61 -12.77 -0.70
C ARG A 24 9.41 -13.83 -1.44
N SER A 25 9.99 -14.76 -0.69
CA SER A 25 10.63 -15.95 -1.27
C SER A 25 9.62 -16.69 -2.15
N THR A 26 9.97 -16.87 -3.41
CA THR A 26 9.14 -17.52 -4.43
C THR A 26 10.00 -18.40 -5.31
N ARG A 27 9.40 -19.46 -5.86
CA ARG A 27 10.08 -20.38 -6.79
C ARG A 27 9.85 -20.01 -8.26
N THR A 28 9.08 -18.97 -8.53
CA THR A 28 8.73 -18.53 -9.89
C THR A 28 9.26 -17.13 -10.16
N TRP A 29 9.97 -16.98 -11.27
CA TRP A 29 10.56 -15.72 -11.72
C TRP A 29 9.50 -14.68 -12.10
N ALA A 30 8.33 -15.11 -12.58
CA ALA A 30 7.20 -14.22 -12.83
C ALA A 30 6.75 -13.46 -11.56
N MET A 31 6.71 -14.14 -10.41
CA MET A 31 6.37 -13.49 -9.14
C MET A 31 7.45 -12.50 -8.68
N VAL A 32 8.73 -12.78 -8.97
CA VAL A 32 9.82 -11.83 -8.68
C VAL A 32 9.62 -10.53 -9.46
N ILE A 33 9.32 -10.63 -10.76
CA ILE A 33 9.04 -9.47 -11.60
C ILE A 33 7.83 -8.71 -11.08
N PHE A 34 6.75 -9.41 -10.72
CA PHE A 34 5.54 -8.79 -10.16
C PHE A 34 5.83 -7.97 -8.90
N HIS A 35 6.59 -8.51 -7.95
CA HIS A 35 6.98 -7.76 -6.75
C HIS A 35 7.79 -6.51 -7.08
N SER A 36 8.74 -6.60 -8.02
CA SER A 36 9.54 -5.46 -8.46
C SER A 36 8.68 -4.36 -9.10
N VAL A 37 7.74 -4.75 -9.97
CA VAL A 37 6.81 -3.80 -10.60
C VAL A 37 5.96 -3.09 -9.55
N LEU A 38 5.45 -3.82 -8.56
CA LEU A 38 4.67 -3.24 -7.47
C LEU A 38 5.48 -2.24 -6.62
N ASN A 39 6.73 -2.55 -6.28
CA ASN A 39 7.60 -1.62 -5.54
C ASN A 39 7.81 -0.31 -6.33
N ILE A 40 8.10 -0.41 -7.63
CA ILE A 40 8.31 0.74 -8.51
C ILE A 40 7.00 1.53 -8.69
N ALA A 41 5.88 0.84 -8.88
CA ALA A 41 4.57 1.47 -9.03
C ALA A 41 4.20 2.28 -7.78
N ALA A 42 4.46 1.77 -6.58
CA ALA A 42 4.20 2.48 -5.33
C ALA A 42 5.07 3.75 -5.18
N ILE A 43 6.34 3.70 -5.60
CA ILE A 43 7.21 4.89 -5.64
C ILE A 43 6.63 5.93 -6.61
N ASN A 44 6.26 5.51 -7.81
CA ASN A 44 5.73 6.41 -8.83
C ASN A 44 4.38 7.03 -8.40
N ALA A 45 3.51 6.24 -7.79
CA ALA A 45 2.24 6.70 -7.24
C ALA A 45 2.46 7.78 -6.17
N LEU A 46 3.44 7.58 -5.27
CA LEU A 46 3.80 8.59 -4.27
C LEU A 46 4.31 9.88 -4.92
N VAL A 47 5.16 9.79 -5.93
CA VAL A 47 5.67 10.99 -6.65
C VAL A 47 4.53 11.76 -7.30
N ILE A 48 3.60 11.08 -7.97
CA ILE A 48 2.42 11.70 -8.57
C ILE A 48 1.53 12.33 -7.49
N TYR A 49 1.28 11.59 -6.41
CA TYR A 49 0.48 12.07 -5.29
C TYR A 49 1.09 13.33 -4.68
N LEU A 50 2.39 13.35 -4.39
CA LEU A 50 3.10 14.53 -3.87
C LEU A 50 3.10 15.68 -4.88
N PHE A 51 3.23 15.40 -6.17
CA PHE A 51 3.16 16.44 -7.20
C PHE A 51 1.80 17.15 -7.21
N ILE A 52 0.71 16.38 -7.13
CA ILE A 52 -0.66 16.91 -7.07
C ILE A 52 -0.91 17.61 -5.72
N ALA A 53 -0.47 16.97 -4.63
CA ALA A 53 -0.65 17.44 -3.26
C ALA A 53 0.27 18.60 -2.87
N ASN A 54 1.31 18.94 -3.63
CA ASN A 54 2.17 20.11 -3.38
C ASN A 54 1.45 21.47 -3.55
N ASN A 55 0.18 21.48 -4.01
CA ASN A 55 -0.72 22.62 -3.84
C ASN A 55 -1.33 22.73 -2.43
N SER A 56 -1.15 21.70 -1.61
CA SER A 56 -1.78 21.43 -0.32
C SER A 56 -0.70 20.94 0.67
N SER A 57 0.03 21.87 1.28
CA SER A 57 1.08 21.78 2.32
C SER A 57 1.09 20.56 3.29
N SER A 58 1.17 19.33 2.78
CA SER A 58 1.11 18.09 3.55
C SER A 58 2.42 17.33 3.40
N ASN A 59 3.22 17.35 4.45
CA ASN A 59 4.44 16.55 4.54
C ASN A 59 4.05 15.11 4.93
N ILE A 60 3.59 14.34 3.95
CA ILE A 60 3.14 12.96 4.15
C ILE A 60 4.33 12.01 4.15
N ARG A 61 4.43 11.20 5.20
CA ARG A 61 5.43 10.13 5.29
C ARG A 61 5.08 9.02 4.30
N ARG A 62 6.09 8.46 3.63
CA ARG A 62 5.94 7.34 2.69
C ARG A 62 5.17 6.15 3.31
N SER A 63 5.46 5.79 4.56
CA SER A 63 4.78 4.68 5.24
C SER A 63 3.28 4.92 5.36
N GLN A 64 2.88 6.15 5.68
CA GLN A 64 1.48 6.56 5.80
C GLN A 64 0.79 6.52 4.43
N PHE A 65 1.45 7.03 3.39
CA PHE A 65 0.92 6.91 2.02
C PHE A 65 0.70 5.45 1.60
N LEU A 66 1.65 4.56 1.90
CA LEU A 66 1.52 3.14 1.56
C LEU A 66 0.38 2.47 2.34
N GLU A 67 0.20 2.83 3.62
CA GLU A 67 -0.90 2.36 4.44
C GLU A 67 -2.26 2.80 3.87
N GLU A 68 -2.42 4.09 3.59
CA GLU A 68 -3.63 4.67 2.99
C GLU A 68 -3.94 4.06 1.61
N LEU A 69 -2.91 3.91 0.76
CA LEU A 69 -3.02 3.25 -0.54
C LEU A 69 -3.51 1.81 -0.38
N THR A 70 -2.93 1.06 0.55
CA THR A 70 -3.28 -0.34 0.77
C THR A 70 -4.70 -0.48 1.28
N LEU A 71 -5.11 0.35 2.23
CA LEU A 71 -6.49 0.37 2.75
C LEU A 71 -7.49 0.70 1.63
N SER A 72 -7.18 1.69 0.80
CA SER A 72 -8.02 2.09 -0.34
C SER A 72 -8.19 0.97 -1.37
N LEU A 73 -7.11 0.22 -1.67
CA LEU A 73 -7.17 -0.93 -2.59
C LEU A 73 -7.94 -2.11 -1.99
N LEU A 74 -7.97 -2.25 -0.67
CA LEU A 74 -8.64 -3.34 0.03
C LEU A 74 -10.12 -3.07 0.31
N ASP A 75 -10.55 -1.81 0.33
CA ASP A 75 -11.89 -1.40 0.77
C ASP A 75 -13.02 -2.21 0.11
N ASP A 76 -13.08 -2.20 -1.22
CA ASP A 76 -14.04 -2.96 -2.05
C ASP A 76 -14.09 -4.46 -1.69
N TYR A 77 -12.91 -5.07 -1.53
CA TYR A 77 -12.81 -6.49 -1.23
C TYR A 77 -13.26 -6.78 0.20
N LEU A 78 -12.86 -5.95 1.16
CA LEU A 78 -13.20 -6.09 2.56
C LEU A 78 -14.70 -5.90 2.80
N GLN A 79 -15.34 -4.95 2.11
CA GLN A 79 -16.79 -4.78 2.15
C GLN A 79 -17.51 -6.05 1.70
N ARG A 80 -17.15 -6.61 0.53
CA ARG A 80 -17.72 -7.87 0.02
C ARG A 80 -17.43 -9.05 0.94
N ARG A 81 -16.24 -9.10 1.54
CA ARG A 81 -15.85 -10.18 2.46
C ARG A 81 -16.61 -10.10 3.78
N SER A 82 -16.95 -8.90 4.25
CA SER A 82 -17.66 -8.69 5.52
C SER A 82 -19.09 -9.27 5.50
N THR A 83 -19.72 -9.34 4.33
CA THR A 83 -21.08 -9.88 4.14
C THR A 83 -21.10 -11.41 3.99
N ASN A 84 -19.94 -12.05 3.89
CA ASN A 84 -19.86 -13.50 3.74
C ASN A 84 -20.35 -14.21 5.02
N GLN A 85 -21.43 -14.99 4.88
CA GLN A 85 -22.07 -15.70 5.99
C GLN A 85 -21.13 -16.74 6.64
N HIS A 86 -20.30 -17.40 5.85
CA HIS A 86 -19.39 -18.47 6.30
C HIS A 86 -18.09 -17.94 6.92
N LEU A 87 -17.86 -16.63 6.90
CA LEU A 87 -16.67 -16.06 7.51
C LEU A 87 -16.80 -16.06 9.04
N PRO A 88 -15.75 -16.48 9.79
CA PRO A 88 -15.77 -16.45 11.25
C PRO A 88 -16.10 -15.05 11.79
N ARG A 89 -16.93 -14.98 12.84
CA ARG A 89 -17.41 -13.72 13.43
C ARG A 89 -16.27 -12.78 13.82
N LEU A 90 -15.19 -13.31 14.39
CA LEU A 90 -14.02 -12.53 14.80
C LEU A 90 -13.41 -11.76 13.61
N ILE A 91 -13.30 -12.40 12.45
CA ILE A 91 -12.76 -11.78 11.24
C ILE A 91 -13.74 -10.73 10.70
N LYS A 92 -15.05 -10.99 10.72
CA LYS A 92 -16.06 -10.00 10.32
C LYS A 92 -16.01 -8.74 11.18
N VAL A 93 -15.90 -8.89 12.49
CA VAL A 93 -15.76 -7.76 13.42
C VAL A 93 -14.45 -7.00 13.16
N GLY A 94 -13.34 -7.70 12.93
CA GLY A 94 -12.07 -7.07 12.58
C GLY A 94 -12.14 -6.26 11.29
N ILE A 95 -12.78 -6.80 10.25
CA ILE A 95 -12.99 -6.12 8.98
C ILE A 95 -13.91 -4.90 9.16
N LYS A 96 -15.06 -5.05 9.83
CA LYS A 96 -15.98 -3.94 10.12
C LYS A 96 -15.29 -2.82 10.88
N LYS A 97 -14.44 -3.14 11.86
CA LYS A 97 -13.64 -2.17 12.60
C LYS A 97 -12.66 -1.41 11.71
N LEU A 98 -11.96 -2.11 10.81
CA LEU A 98 -11.01 -1.52 9.88
C LEU A 98 -11.72 -0.58 8.89
N LEU A 99 -12.94 -0.92 8.48
CA LEU A 99 -13.79 -0.11 7.59
C LEU A 99 -14.63 0.96 8.31
N ASN A 100 -14.52 1.11 9.63
CA ASN A 100 -15.37 1.98 10.46
C ASN A 100 -16.90 1.73 10.28
N LEU A 101 -17.30 0.48 10.03
CA LEU A 101 -18.70 0.08 9.88
C LEU A 101 -19.34 -0.26 11.24
N PRO A 102 -20.65 0.00 11.42
CA PRO A 102 -21.36 -0.35 12.64
C PRO A 102 -21.40 -1.87 12.87
N ASN A 103 -21.13 -2.28 14.12
CA ASN A 103 -21.26 -3.68 14.55
C ASN A 103 -22.71 -3.96 14.96
N GLU A 104 -23.53 -4.37 13.99
CA GLU A 104 -24.92 -4.80 14.20
C GLU A 104 -25.06 -6.06 15.06
N ASP A 105 -23.95 -6.76 15.36
CA ASP A 105 -23.93 -8.06 16.02
C ASP A 105 -23.63 -7.99 17.53
N ALA A 106 -23.91 -6.87 18.22
CA ALA A 106 -23.80 -6.81 19.68
C ALA A 106 -24.87 -7.71 20.32
N PRO A 107 -24.52 -8.63 21.25
CA PRO A 107 -25.55 -9.39 21.98
C PRO A 107 -26.40 -8.41 22.80
N LYS A 108 -27.73 -8.55 22.68
CA LYS A 108 -28.70 -8.00 23.63
C LYS A 108 -28.55 -8.69 24.98
#